data_AF-A0A6G1J842-F1
#
_entry.id   AF-A0A6G1J842-F1
#
_cell.length_a   1.000
_cell.length_b   1.000
_cell.length_c   1.000
_cell.angle_alpha   90.00
_cell.angle_beta   90.00
_cell.angle_gamma   90.00
#
_symmetry.space_group_name_H-M   'P 1'
#
loop_
_entity.id
_entity.type
_entity.pdbx_description
1 polymer ?
#
loop_
_entity_poly.entity_id
_entity_poly.type
_entity_poly.pdbx_seq_one_letter_code
_entity_poly.pdbx_strand_id
1 'polypeptide(L)'
;MPTSPLIALPAELRLRVYDFVIPPIPLSAPPSGLLSSCNFIRQELEHEILKRMAAFLLDVQARCRRVHAEDMDFSIPQNLGDLFNFHVSRPNNKYSFTRIDPFMALMYMHFNTLYITATSPPDFEPSPFRVRRVLQSNTRNLCMWMSTRAAEKNQPAANRIVYDWSHDPQTFIHSIKKDCWGAMGRKEGWGLKFRHQGWKEESAEFVREEVG
;
A
#
# COMPACT_ATOMS: atom_id res chain seq x y z
N MET A 1 23.43 33.20 -16.06
CA MET A 1 22.63 32.69 -14.92
C MET A 1 23.42 31.57 -14.26
N PRO A 2 23.56 31.52 -12.94
CA PRO A 2 24.29 30.44 -12.26
C PRO A 2 23.54 29.12 -12.44
N THR A 3 24.20 28.11 -12.99
CA THR A 3 23.71 26.73 -13.05
C THR A 3 24.08 26.01 -11.76
N SER A 4 23.17 25.19 -11.22
CA SER A 4 23.44 24.37 -10.04
C SER A 4 24.67 23.48 -10.30
N PRO A 5 25.64 23.40 -9.37
CA PRO A 5 26.82 22.53 -9.52
C PRO A 5 26.46 21.07 -9.81
N LEU A 6 25.33 20.59 -9.25
CA LEU A 6 24.83 19.24 -9.49
C LEU A 6 24.37 19.03 -10.94
N ILE A 7 23.74 20.03 -11.56
CA ILE A 7 23.25 19.97 -12.95
C ILE A 7 24.44 20.03 -13.94
N ALA A 8 25.52 20.72 -13.55
CA ALA A 8 26.73 20.82 -14.36
C ALA A 8 27.52 19.50 -14.45
N LEU A 9 27.26 18.53 -13.57
CA LEU A 9 27.91 17.21 -13.61
C LEU A 9 27.38 16.37 -14.78
N PRO A 10 28.22 15.50 -15.39
CA PRO A 10 27.76 14.43 -16.28
C PRO A 10 26.73 13.51 -15.62
N ALA A 11 25.85 12.90 -16.42
CA ALA A 11 24.75 12.08 -15.93
C ALA A 11 25.22 10.92 -15.05
N GLU A 12 26.33 10.28 -15.41
CA GLU A 12 26.90 9.13 -14.70
C GLU A 12 27.30 9.49 -13.26
N LEU A 13 27.83 10.71 -13.05
CA LEU A 13 28.18 11.20 -11.73
C LEU A 13 26.94 11.60 -10.93
N ARG A 14 25.93 12.20 -11.58
CA ARG A 14 24.65 12.51 -10.92
C ARG A 14 23.95 11.26 -10.43
N LEU A 15 23.88 10.21 -11.24
CA LEU A 15 23.30 8.92 -10.86
C LEU A 15 24.01 8.31 -9.63
N ARG A 16 25.34 8.39 -9.58
CA ARG A 16 26.10 7.95 -8.38
C ARG A 16 25.79 8.78 -7.15
N VAL A 17 25.56 10.08 -7.28
CA VAL A 17 25.12 10.91 -6.15
C VAL A 17 23.73 10.48 -5.69
N TYR A 18 22.83 10.18 -6.64
CA TYR A 18 21.48 9.73 -6.34
C TYR A 18 21.45 8.40 -5.59
N ASP A 19 22.41 7.50 -5.81
CA ASP A 19 22.53 6.24 -5.05
C ASP A 19 22.65 6.45 -3.54
N PHE A 20 23.22 7.59 -3.10
CA PHE A 20 23.32 7.93 -1.68
C PHE A 20 22.07 8.62 -1.13
N VAL A 21 21.17 9.09 -1.99
CA VAL A 21 19.99 9.86 -1.61
C VAL A 21 18.72 9.02 -1.68
N ILE A 22 18.62 8.14 -2.68
CA ILE A 22 17.50 7.22 -2.82
C ILE A 22 17.67 6.08 -1.80
N PRO A 23 16.70 5.87 -0.90
CA PRO A 23 16.78 4.75 0.05
C PRO A 23 16.85 3.40 -0.70
N PRO A 24 17.49 2.37 -0.12
CA PRO A 24 17.59 1.04 -0.76
C PRO A 24 16.24 0.44 -1.14
N ILE A 25 15.22 0.68 -0.30
CA ILE A 25 13.83 0.36 -0.59
C ILE A 25 13.13 1.68 -0.93
N PRO A 26 12.69 1.87 -2.19
CA PRO A 26 11.99 3.09 -2.56
C PRO A 26 10.78 3.32 -1.65
N LEU A 27 10.59 4.56 -1.22
CA LEU A 27 9.52 4.96 -0.29
C LEU A 27 9.63 4.34 1.11
N SER A 28 10.77 3.79 1.56
CA SER A 28 10.94 3.46 2.98
C SER A 28 11.06 4.69 3.89
N ALA A 29 11.20 5.87 3.29
CA ALA A 29 11.16 7.18 3.92
C ALA A 29 10.36 8.15 3.04
N PRO A 30 9.81 9.24 3.60
CA PRO A 30 9.11 10.24 2.81
C PRO A 30 10.04 10.79 1.71
N PRO A 31 9.54 11.00 0.49
CA PRO A 31 10.31 11.63 -0.56
C PRO A 31 10.69 13.05 -0.10
N SER A 32 11.97 13.35 0.07
CA SER A 32 12.41 14.64 0.59
C SER A 32 13.60 15.22 -0.18
N GLY A 33 13.74 16.55 -0.11
CA GLY A 33 14.90 17.30 -0.57
C GLY A 33 15.04 17.39 -2.09
N LEU A 34 15.62 16.36 -2.71
CA LEU A 34 16.02 16.41 -4.13
C LEU A 34 14.84 16.26 -5.09
N LEU A 35 13.88 15.38 -4.78
CA LEU A 35 12.68 15.18 -5.61
C LEU A 35 11.80 16.44 -5.68
N SER A 36 11.86 17.29 -4.66
CA SER A 36 11.15 18.57 -4.60
C SER A 36 11.96 19.77 -5.12
N SER A 37 13.25 19.59 -5.43
CA SER A 37 14.16 20.71 -5.69
C SER A 37 14.14 21.23 -7.13
N CYS A 38 14.14 20.34 -8.12
CA CYS A 38 14.28 20.69 -9.53
C CYS A 38 13.59 19.65 -10.42
N ASN A 39 12.83 20.10 -11.42
CA ASN A 39 12.12 19.22 -12.36
C ASN A 39 13.07 18.30 -13.14
N PHE A 40 14.26 18.78 -13.50
CA PHE A 40 15.25 17.99 -14.22
C PHE A 40 15.76 16.81 -13.36
N ILE A 41 16.20 17.11 -12.13
CA ILE A 41 16.66 16.09 -11.17
C ILE A 41 15.52 15.12 -10.83
N ARG A 42 14.30 15.63 -10.68
CA ARG A 42 13.12 14.80 -10.43
C ARG A 42 12.88 13.79 -11.56
N GLN A 43 12.94 14.22 -12.83
CA GLN A 43 12.74 13.32 -13.97
C GLN A 43 13.82 12.23 -14.03
N GLU A 44 15.08 12.57 -13.75
CA GLU A 44 16.19 11.61 -13.72
C GLU A 44 16.05 10.60 -12.57
N LEU A 45 15.68 11.09 -11.36
CA LEU A 45 15.45 10.26 -10.18
C LEU A 45 14.22 9.36 -10.29
N GLU A 46 13.15 9.86 -10.91
CA GLU A 46 11.88 9.15 -11.05
C GLU A 46 12.07 7.80 -11.73
N HIS A 47 12.84 7.76 -12.82
CA HIS A 47 13.13 6.51 -13.53
C HIS A 47 13.83 5.47 -12.62
N GLU A 48 14.84 5.88 -11.87
CA GLU A 48 15.58 4.99 -10.95
C GLU A 48 14.71 4.51 -9.78
N ILE A 49 13.86 5.38 -9.23
CA ILE A 49 12.90 5.02 -8.18
C ILE A 49 11.92 3.97 -8.68
N LEU A 50 11.33 4.17 -9.87
CA LEU A 50 10.37 3.24 -10.46
C LEU A 50 11.01 1.88 -10.76
N LYS A 51 12.23 1.88 -11.30
CA LYS A 51 12.99 0.65 -11.56
C LYS A 51 13.25 -0.15 -10.29
N ARG A 52 13.73 0.50 -9.22
CA ARG A 52 13.95 -0.15 -7.92
C ARG A 52 12.65 -0.65 -7.30
N MET A 53 11.56 0.10 -7.44
CA MET A 53 10.26 -0.32 -6.91
C MET A 53 9.76 -1.54 -7.66
N ALA A 54 9.81 -1.54 -8.99
CA ALA A 54 9.40 -2.68 -9.80
C ALA A 54 10.16 -3.96 -9.37
N ALA A 55 11.48 -3.87 -9.18
CA ALA A 55 12.28 -4.99 -8.68
C ALA A 55 11.84 -5.47 -7.29
N PHE A 56 11.57 -4.54 -6.36
CA PHE A 56 11.07 -4.88 -5.03
C PHE A 56 9.69 -5.54 -5.08
N LEU A 57 8.77 -5.02 -5.88
CA LEU A 57 7.42 -5.57 -6.04
C LEU A 57 7.48 -7.00 -6.58
N LEU A 58 8.31 -7.24 -7.60
CA LEU A 58 8.52 -8.58 -8.16
C LEU A 58 9.12 -9.55 -7.13
N ASP A 59 10.03 -9.09 -6.27
CA ASP A 59 10.54 -9.91 -5.16
C ASP A 59 9.45 -10.26 -4.13
N VAL A 60 8.62 -9.29 -3.73
CA VAL A 60 7.47 -9.53 -2.84
C VAL A 60 6.51 -10.53 -3.48
N GLN A 61 6.23 -10.38 -4.79
CA GLN A 61 5.39 -11.31 -5.55
C GLN A 61 5.94 -12.74 -5.50
N ALA A 62 7.23 -12.88 -5.79
CA ALA A 62 7.92 -14.16 -5.78
C ALA A 62 7.91 -14.80 -4.38
N ARG A 63 8.04 -14.00 -3.31
CA ARG A 63 7.96 -14.50 -1.92
C ARG A 63 6.54 -14.96 -1.57
N CYS A 64 5.50 -14.20 -1.89
CA CYS A 64 4.12 -14.64 -1.63
C CYS A 64 3.76 -15.90 -2.41
N ARG A 65 4.16 -16.01 -3.68
CA ARG A 65 3.97 -17.23 -4.47
C ARG A 65 4.66 -18.44 -3.83
N ARG A 66 5.85 -18.26 -3.26
CA ARG A 66 6.63 -19.33 -2.62
C ARG A 66 6.07 -19.77 -1.27
N VAL A 67 5.59 -18.83 -0.45
CA VAL A 67 5.13 -19.10 0.93
C VAL A 67 3.67 -19.54 0.97
N HIS A 68 2.82 -18.97 0.12
CA HIS A 68 1.37 -19.14 0.20
C HIS A 68 0.72 -19.67 -1.10
N ALA A 69 1.52 -19.96 -2.15
CA ALA A 69 1.00 -20.30 -3.48
C ALA A 69 0.02 -19.23 -4.02
N GLU A 70 0.21 -17.98 -3.62
CA GLU A 70 -0.62 -16.86 -4.05
C GLU A 70 -0.12 -16.31 -5.39
N ASP A 71 -1.05 -16.13 -6.32
CA ASP A 71 -0.80 -15.34 -7.52
C ASP A 71 -1.34 -13.93 -7.32
N MET A 72 -0.44 -13.04 -6.91
CA MET A 72 -0.76 -11.61 -6.79
C MET A 72 -0.50 -10.91 -8.11
N ASP A 73 -1.29 -9.89 -8.41
CA ASP A 73 -1.09 -9.03 -9.55
C ASP A 73 -0.77 -7.60 -9.07
N PHE A 74 0.41 -7.11 -9.45
CA PHE A 74 0.87 -5.77 -9.15
C PHE A 74 0.75 -4.90 -10.39
N SER A 75 0.04 -3.77 -10.28
CA SER A 75 0.10 -2.75 -11.32
C SER A 75 1.48 -2.08 -11.27
N ILE A 76 2.40 -2.47 -12.14
CA ILE A 76 3.74 -1.89 -12.16
C ILE A 76 3.65 -0.38 -12.46
N PRO A 77 4.07 0.49 -11.53
CA PRO A 77 3.86 1.93 -11.65
C PRO A 77 4.68 2.50 -12.81
N GLN A 78 4.06 3.37 -13.61
CA GLN A 78 4.70 4.00 -14.77
C GLN A 78 5.21 5.41 -14.45
N ASN A 79 4.73 5.99 -13.35
CA ASN A 79 5.12 7.31 -12.86
C ASN A 79 5.03 7.36 -11.32
N LEU A 80 5.60 8.41 -10.70
CA LEU A 80 5.53 8.59 -9.25
C LEU A 80 4.10 8.71 -8.72
N GLY A 81 3.17 9.25 -9.51
CA GLY A 81 1.75 9.34 -9.14
C GLY A 81 1.10 7.97 -8.95
N ASP A 82 1.31 7.05 -9.90
CA ASP A 82 0.89 5.64 -9.82
C ASP A 82 1.56 4.96 -8.62
N LEU A 83 2.85 5.26 -8.41
CA LEU A 83 3.61 4.71 -7.31
C LEU A 83 3.02 5.10 -5.95
N PHE A 84 2.67 6.37 -5.75
CA PHE A 84 2.03 6.82 -4.51
C PHE A 84 0.59 6.33 -4.36
N ASN A 85 -0.09 6.01 -5.46
CA ASN A 85 -1.46 5.49 -5.47
C ASN A 85 -1.45 4.04 -5.97
N PHE A 86 -0.76 3.19 -5.22
CA PHE A 86 -0.43 1.84 -5.67
C PHE A 86 -1.64 0.90 -5.63
N HIS A 87 -1.83 0.11 -6.68
CA HIS A 87 -2.87 -0.91 -6.77
C HIS A 87 -2.27 -2.32 -6.76
N VAL A 88 -2.88 -3.21 -5.98
CA VAL A 88 -2.57 -4.63 -5.96
C VAL A 88 -3.83 -5.45 -5.91
N SER A 89 -3.88 -6.50 -6.71
CA SER A 89 -4.90 -7.54 -6.60
C SER A 89 -4.26 -8.79 -6.00
N ARG A 90 -4.91 -9.41 -5.01
CA ARG A 90 -4.39 -10.65 -4.41
C ARG A 90 -5.50 -11.59 -3.93
N PRO A 91 -5.25 -12.91 -3.91
CA PRO A 91 -6.18 -13.87 -3.36
C PRO A 91 -6.46 -13.62 -1.87
N ASN A 92 -7.74 -13.67 -1.49
CA ASN A 92 -8.15 -13.55 -0.10
C ASN A 92 -8.00 -14.89 0.63
N ASN A 93 -6.88 -15.11 1.33
CA ASN A 93 -6.62 -16.38 2.01
C ASN A 93 -6.49 -16.22 3.52
N LYS A 94 -6.48 -17.34 4.26
CA LYS A 94 -6.42 -17.33 5.74
C LYS A 94 -5.13 -16.77 6.34
N TYR A 95 -4.09 -16.56 5.53
CA TYR A 95 -2.78 -16.07 5.96
C TYR A 95 -2.54 -14.61 5.57
N SER A 96 -3.45 -13.98 4.81
CA SER A 96 -3.30 -12.59 4.41
C SER A 96 -3.24 -11.67 5.63
N PHE A 97 -2.34 -10.69 5.54
CA PHE A 97 -2.05 -9.68 6.56
C PHE A 97 -1.54 -10.22 7.90
N THR A 98 -1.09 -11.48 7.96
CA THR A 98 -0.41 -12.02 9.14
C THR A 98 1.06 -11.55 9.20
N ARG A 99 1.72 -11.71 10.34
CA ARG A 99 3.15 -11.32 10.48
C ARG A 99 4.10 -12.07 9.54
N ILE A 100 3.71 -13.26 9.10
CA ILE A 100 4.50 -14.10 8.19
C ILE A 100 4.20 -13.84 6.72
N ASP A 101 3.16 -13.04 6.43
CA ASP A 101 2.76 -12.71 5.07
C ASP A 101 3.79 -11.76 4.44
N PRO A 102 4.52 -12.19 3.39
CA PRO A 102 5.54 -11.35 2.75
C PRO A 102 4.99 -10.04 2.19
N PHE A 103 3.68 -9.99 1.88
CA PHE A 103 3.00 -8.77 1.44
C PHE A 103 3.10 -7.64 2.47
N MET A 104 3.21 -7.98 3.76
CA MET A 104 3.32 -6.98 4.82
C MET A 104 4.57 -6.11 4.69
N ALA A 105 5.55 -6.47 3.85
CA ALA A 105 6.65 -5.58 3.50
C ALA A 105 6.18 -4.28 2.82
N LEU A 106 5.10 -4.30 2.02
CA LEU A 106 4.52 -3.10 1.40
C LEU A 106 3.92 -2.15 2.43
N MET A 107 3.48 -2.69 3.55
CA MET A 107 2.91 -1.93 4.65
C MET A 107 3.98 -1.11 5.40
N TYR A 108 5.23 -1.09 4.95
CA TYR A 108 6.29 -0.22 5.47
C TYR A 108 6.68 0.91 4.50
N MET A 109 5.96 1.07 3.38
CA MET A 109 6.28 2.02 2.31
C MET A 109 5.35 3.24 2.25
N HIS A 110 5.90 4.43 2.02
CA HIS A 110 5.19 5.70 1.95
C HIS A 110 4.26 5.85 0.71
N PHE A 111 3.03 5.34 0.80
CA PHE A 111 1.97 5.55 -0.19
C PHE A 111 1.03 6.69 0.21
N ASN A 112 0.46 7.39 -0.77
CA ASN A 112 -0.73 8.22 -0.54
C ASN A 112 -1.95 7.32 -0.35
N THR A 113 -2.15 6.37 -1.27
CA THR A 113 -3.21 5.38 -1.18
C THR A 113 -2.68 4.02 -1.62
N LEU A 114 -2.91 2.99 -0.82
CA LEU A 114 -2.71 1.59 -1.19
C LEU A 114 -4.08 0.94 -1.43
N TYR A 115 -4.36 0.59 -2.68
CA TYR A 115 -5.55 -0.13 -3.08
C TYR A 115 -5.26 -1.62 -3.13
N ILE A 116 -6.02 -2.40 -2.36
CA ILE A 116 -5.88 -3.85 -2.26
C ILE A 116 -7.20 -4.46 -2.69
N THR A 117 -7.23 -5.07 -3.87
CA THR A 117 -8.38 -5.79 -4.40
C THR A 117 -8.27 -7.27 -4.03
N ALA A 118 -9.18 -7.73 -3.19
CA ALA A 118 -9.34 -9.13 -2.85
C ALA A 118 -9.93 -9.90 -4.04
N THR A 119 -9.23 -10.95 -4.48
CA THR A 119 -9.71 -11.89 -5.49
C THR A 119 -10.06 -13.24 -4.86
N SER A 120 -10.94 -13.98 -5.53
CA SER A 120 -11.28 -15.35 -5.13
C SER A 120 -10.04 -16.25 -5.22
N PRO A 121 -9.74 -17.09 -4.22
CA PRO A 121 -8.63 -18.03 -4.34
C PRO A 121 -8.93 -19.08 -5.43
N PRO A 122 -7.91 -19.53 -6.20
CA PRO A 122 -8.11 -20.42 -7.34
C PRO A 122 -8.72 -21.78 -6.97
N ASP A 123 -8.41 -22.30 -5.79
CA ASP A 123 -8.80 -23.66 -5.36
C ASP A 123 -9.92 -23.70 -4.30
N PHE A 124 -10.63 -22.59 -4.10
CA PHE A 124 -11.60 -22.50 -3.02
C PHE A 124 -13.00 -22.90 -3.48
N GLU A 125 -13.47 -24.09 -3.10
CA GLU A 125 -14.91 -24.38 -3.13
C GLU A 125 -15.62 -23.37 -2.22
N PRO A 126 -16.42 -22.46 -2.78
CA PRO A 126 -16.79 -21.25 -2.08
C PRO A 126 -17.98 -21.58 -1.18
N SER A 127 -17.65 -21.99 0.05
CA SER A 127 -18.61 -21.99 1.16
C SER A 127 -18.71 -20.55 1.68
N PRO A 128 -19.89 -19.91 1.62
CA PRO A 128 -20.06 -18.52 2.08
C PRO A 128 -19.60 -18.30 3.52
N PHE A 129 -19.75 -19.31 4.38
CA PHE A 129 -19.29 -19.27 5.77
C PHE A 129 -17.77 -19.20 5.89
N ARG A 130 -17.03 -19.93 5.04
CA ARG A 130 -15.56 -19.93 5.06
C ARG A 130 -15.01 -18.62 4.53
N VAL A 131 -15.56 -18.14 3.41
CA VAL A 131 -15.22 -16.84 2.80
C VAL A 131 -15.38 -15.72 3.83
N ARG A 132 -16.54 -15.66 4.50
CA ARG A 132 -16.80 -14.67 5.56
C ARG A 132 -15.78 -14.74 6.69
N ARG A 133 -15.42 -15.94 7.16
CA ARG A 133 -14.46 -16.11 8.26
C ARG A 133 -13.06 -15.64 7.89
N VAL A 134 -12.62 -15.96 6.67
CA VAL A 134 -11.32 -15.50 6.13
C VAL A 134 -11.32 -13.99 6.03
N LEU A 135 -12.36 -13.39 5.44
CA LEU A 135 -12.46 -11.95 5.32
C LEU A 135 -12.44 -11.22 6.68
N GLN A 136 -13.23 -11.70 7.65
CA GLN A 136 -13.23 -11.14 9.00
C GLN A 136 -11.87 -11.25 9.68
N SER A 137 -11.18 -12.38 9.51
CA SER A 137 -9.83 -12.58 10.04
C SER A 137 -8.83 -11.61 9.40
N ASN A 138 -8.85 -11.47 8.08
CA ASN A 138 -7.95 -10.60 7.32
C ASN A 138 -8.19 -9.13 7.64
N THR A 139 -9.45 -8.71 7.68
CA THR A 139 -9.82 -7.37 8.14
C THR A 139 -9.32 -7.12 9.55
N ARG A 140 -9.52 -8.06 10.49
CA ARG A 140 -9.01 -7.92 11.86
C ARG A 140 -7.50 -7.80 11.90
N ASN A 141 -6.77 -8.62 11.15
CA ASN A 141 -5.31 -8.58 11.08
C ASN A 141 -4.81 -7.21 10.57
N LEU A 142 -5.42 -6.71 9.50
CA LEU A 142 -5.13 -5.40 8.94
C LEU A 142 -5.42 -4.28 9.96
N CYS A 143 -6.58 -4.32 10.62
CA CYS A 143 -6.95 -3.37 11.68
C CYS A 143 -5.96 -3.38 12.84
N MET A 144 -5.58 -4.57 13.32
CA MET A 144 -4.60 -4.74 14.40
C MET A 144 -3.24 -4.18 14.00
N TRP A 145 -2.78 -4.47 12.79
CA TRP A 145 -1.52 -3.94 12.28
C TRP A 145 -1.53 -2.41 12.26
N MET A 146 -2.59 -1.80 11.69
CA MET A 146 -2.71 -0.35 11.60
C MET A 146 -2.77 0.31 12.97
N SER A 147 -3.57 -0.24 13.91
CA SER A 147 -3.68 0.31 15.26
C SER A 147 -2.35 0.30 16.02
N THR A 148 -1.54 -0.74 15.81
CA THR A 148 -0.20 -0.85 16.41
C THR A 148 0.74 0.20 15.83
N ARG A 149 0.74 0.41 14.50
CA ARG A 149 1.64 1.37 13.83
C ARG A 149 1.25 2.82 14.04
N ALA A 150 -0.04 3.13 14.09
CA ALA A 150 -0.49 4.47 14.41
C ALA A 150 -0.01 4.93 15.81
N ALA A 151 0.30 3.99 16.74
CA ALA A 151 0.94 4.28 18.02
C ALA A 151 2.38 4.82 17.88
N GLU A 152 3.09 4.41 16.84
CA GLU A 152 4.47 4.76 16.56
C GLU A 152 4.46 6.02 15.68
N LYS A 153 4.51 7.22 16.30
CA LYS A 153 4.39 8.56 15.68
C LYS A 153 5.29 8.85 14.44
N ASN A 154 6.16 7.94 14.04
CA ASN A 154 7.15 8.12 12.98
C ASN A 154 7.06 7.08 11.84
N GLN A 155 5.98 6.30 11.73
CA GLN A 155 5.87 5.31 10.66
C GLN A 155 4.48 5.28 10.03
N PRO A 156 4.19 6.15 9.05
CA PRO A 156 3.25 5.80 8.03
C PRO A 156 3.93 5.04 6.89
N ALA A 157 3.27 4.00 6.42
CA ALA A 157 3.44 3.54 5.07
C ALA A 157 2.38 4.21 4.19
N ALA A 158 1.16 3.70 4.13
CA ALA A 158 0.14 4.28 3.27
C ALA A 158 -0.77 5.27 4.02
N ASN A 159 -0.83 6.56 3.67
CA ASN A 159 -1.78 7.51 4.28
C ASN A 159 -3.23 7.00 4.22
N ARG A 160 -3.57 6.22 3.19
CA ARG A 160 -4.87 5.57 3.05
C ARG A 160 -4.71 4.13 2.58
N ILE A 161 -5.50 3.22 3.13
CA ILE A 161 -5.63 1.85 2.62
C ILE A 161 -7.07 1.62 2.19
N VAL A 162 -7.25 1.17 0.96
CA VAL A 162 -8.56 0.79 0.42
C VAL A 162 -8.53 -0.72 0.22
N TYR A 163 -9.27 -1.46 1.05
CA TYR A 163 -9.41 -2.91 0.90
C TYR A 163 -10.75 -3.21 0.23
N ASP A 164 -10.70 -3.52 -1.06
CA ASP A 164 -11.86 -3.76 -1.91
C ASP A 164 -12.08 -5.27 -2.05
N TRP A 165 -13.26 -5.76 -1.64
CA TRP A 165 -13.69 -7.14 -1.84
C TRP A 165 -14.96 -7.22 -2.68
N SER A 166 -15.32 -6.13 -3.39
CA SER A 166 -16.54 -6.03 -4.19
C SER A 166 -16.64 -7.07 -5.31
N HIS A 167 -15.51 -7.65 -5.71
CA HIS A 167 -15.45 -8.72 -6.70
C HIS A 167 -15.72 -10.12 -6.13
N ASP A 168 -15.93 -10.27 -4.82
CA ASP A 168 -16.30 -11.55 -4.21
C ASP A 168 -17.86 -11.65 -4.10
N PRO A 169 -18.50 -12.43 -5.00
CA PRO A 169 -19.95 -12.49 -5.11
C PRO A 169 -20.66 -13.13 -3.90
N GLN A 170 -19.92 -13.70 -2.95
CA GLN A 170 -20.48 -14.39 -1.78
C GLN A 170 -20.46 -13.56 -0.49
N THR A 171 -20.04 -12.30 -0.55
CA THR A 171 -19.77 -11.50 0.65
C THR A 171 -21.03 -10.87 1.24
N PHE A 172 -21.82 -11.66 1.97
CA PHE A 172 -22.91 -11.11 2.80
C PHE A 172 -22.33 -10.38 4.04
N ILE A 173 -22.24 -9.05 3.96
CA ILE A 173 -21.82 -8.18 5.08
C ILE A 173 -23.02 -7.96 6.00
N HIS A 174 -23.28 -8.90 6.89
CA HIS A 174 -23.91 -8.57 8.16
C HIS A 174 -22.85 -8.75 9.25
N SER A 175 -22.48 -7.63 9.88
CA SER A 175 -21.58 -7.50 11.04
C SER A 175 -20.08 -7.77 10.81
N ILE A 176 -19.35 -6.80 10.26
CA ILE A 176 -18.09 -6.43 10.90
C ILE A 176 -18.52 -5.50 12.04
N LYS A 177 -18.44 -5.97 13.29
CA LYS A 177 -18.92 -5.19 14.44
C LYS A 177 -18.27 -3.80 14.43
N LYS A 178 -19.07 -2.73 14.60
CA LYS A 178 -18.61 -1.33 14.72
C LYS A 178 -17.44 -1.18 15.69
N ASP A 179 -17.36 -2.02 16.70
CA ASP A 179 -16.30 -2.05 17.71
C ASP A 179 -14.88 -2.23 17.12
N CYS A 180 -14.74 -2.97 16.02
CA CYS A 180 -13.46 -3.11 15.31
C CYS A 180 -13.02 -1.80 14.65
N TRP A 181 -13.96 -0.91 14.34
CA TRP A 181 -13.73 0.37 13.68
C TRP A 181 -13.44 1.50 14.67
N GLY A 182 -14.06 1.45 15.86
CA GLY A 182 -13.92 2.48 16.90
C GLY A 182 -12.49 2.68 17.41
N ALA A 183 -11.62 1.66 17.31
CA ALA A 183 -10.21 1.74 17.67
C ALA A 183 -9.33 2.42 16.59
N MET A 184 -9.79 2.47 15.33
CA MET A 184 -9.04 3.03 14.20
C MET A 184 -9.30 4.54 13.99
N GLY A 185 -10.39 5.06 14.56
CA GLY A 185 -10.94 6.37 14.23
C GLY A 185 -10.40 7.60 14.96
N ARG A 186 -9.30 7.49 15.71
CA ARG A 186 -8.85 8.60 16.58
C ARG A 186 -7.49 9.18 16.24
N LYS A 187 -6.86 8.77 15.13
CA LYS A 187 -5.54 9.30 14.73
C LYS A 187 -5.61 9.95 13.36
N GLU A 188 -5.26 11.23 13.36
CA GLU A 188 -5.29 12.13 12.22
C GLU A 188 -4.49 11.58 11.03
N GLY A 189 -5.06 11.68 9.81
CA GLY A 189 -4.36 11.43 8.55
C GLY A 189 -4.49 10.02 7.96
N TRP A 190 -5.27 9.12 8.56
CA TRP A 190 -5.43 7.74 8.11
C TRP A 190 -6.87 7.35 7.79
N GLY A 191 -7.07 6.57 6.71
CA GLY A 191 -8.38 6.05 6.34
C GLY A 191 -8.32 4.59 5.84
N LEU A 192 -9.20 3.74 6.39
CA LEU A 192 -9.48 2.41 5.85
C LEU A 192 -10.87 2.44 5.19
N LYS A 193 -10.92 2.24 3.87
CA LYS A 193 -12.18 2.17 3.13
C LYS A 193 -12.41 0.75 2.63
N PHE A 194 -13.63 0.27 2.81
CA PHE A 194 -14.08 -0.98 2.24
C PHE A 194 -15.14 -0.69 1.18
N ARG A 195 -15.07 -1.41 0.06
CA ARG A 195 -16.00 -1.24 -1.07
C ARG A 195 -16.68 -2.57 -1.38
N HIS A 196 -17.99 -2.53 -1.59
CA HIS A 196 -18.81 -3.65 -2.04
C HIS A 196 -19.82 -3.14 -3.10
N GLN A 197 -20.04 -3.91 -4.18
CA GLN A 197 -21.03 -3.52 -5.20
C GLN A 197 -22.45 -3.57 -4.62
N GLY A 198 -23.26 -2.53 -4.88
CA GLY A 198 -24.68 -2.50 -4.51
C GLY A 198 -25.04 -1.86 -3.16
N TRP A 199 -24.07 -1.32 -2.42
CA TRP A 199 -24.31 -0.54 -1.19
C TRP A 199 -23.91 0.92 -1.38
N LYS A 200 -24.64 1.85 -0.73
CA LYS A 200 -24.11 3.19 -0.44
C LYS A 200 -22.80 2.98 0.32
N GLU A 201 -21.73 3.66 -0.10
CA GLU A 201 -20.42 3.58 0.55
C GLU A 201 -20.57 3.66 2.07
N GLU A 202 -20.35 2.55 2.78
CA GLU A 202 -20.01 2.60 4.21
C GLU A 202 -18.51 2.89 4.28
N SER A 203 -18.15 4.14 4.01
CA SER A 203 -16.84 4.63 4.38
C SER A 203 -16.80 4.80 5.90
N ALA A 204 -15.88 4.11 6.58
CA ALA A 204 -15.29 4.71 7.77
C ALA A 204 -14.25 5.75 7.28
N GLU A 205 -14.74 6.76 6.57
CA GLU A 205 -13.94 7.94 6.29
C GLU A 205 -13.93 8.75 7.58
N PHE A 206 -12.81 8.65 8.30
CA PHE A 206 -12.47 9.65 9.31
C PHE A 206 -12.00 10.89 8.54
N VAL A 207 -12.98 11.63 8.02
CA VAL A 207 -12.75 12.93 7.40
C VAL A 207 -12.22 13.85 8.49
N ARG A 208 -11.10 14.50 8.20
CA ARG A 208 -10.59 15.62 8.99
C ARG A 208 -11.70 16.66 9.05
N GLU A 209 -12.35 16.85 10.20
CA GLU A 209 -12.97 18.15 10.45
C GLU A 209 -11.80 19.12 10.49
N GLU A 210 -11.61 19.89 9.42
CA GLU A 210 -10.78 21.08 9.48
C GLU A 210 -11.45 22.02 10.47
N VAL A 211 -10.97 21.99 11.72
CA VAL A 211 -11.28 23.01 12.70
C VAL A 211 -10.64 24.29 12.18
N GLY A 212 -11.46 25.14 11.56
CA GLY A 212 -11.15 26.54 11.31
C GLY A 212 -11.03 27.33 12.60
#